data_AF-A0A3D9C110-F1
#
_entry.id   AF-A0A3D9C110-F1
#
_cell.length_a   1.000
_cell.length_b   1.000
_cell.length_c   1.000
_cell.angle_alpha   90.00
_cell.angle_beta   90.00
_cell.angle_gamma   90.00
#
_symmetry.space_group_name_H-M   'P 1'
#
loop_
_entity.id
_entity.type
_entity.pdbx_description
1 polymer ?
#
loop_
_entity_poly.entity_id
_entity_poly.type
_entity_poly.pdbx_seq_one_letter_code
_entity_poly.pdbx_strand_id
1 'polypeptide(L)'
;MGAGRTERIRNEKNAEVKQAYRVDLASLRHLLKDAVEAGKEAKPVIISMLTAEGKIERVEVYSNPVMDKYLAERHQLGSYVGAGINDPSKYIRFSILNRNNVILSK
;
A
#
# COMPACT_ATOMS: atom_id res chain seq x y z
N MET A 1 12.72 -24.19 35.20
CA MET A 1 11.24 -24.11 35.29
C MET A 1 10.93 -22.76 35.95
N GLY A 2 10.42 -21.70 35.35
CA GLY A 2 9.58 -21.52 34.16
C GLY A 2 8.35 -20.71 34.62
N ALA A 3 8.38 -19.37 34.54
CA ALA A 3 7.21 -18.53 34.79
C ALA A 3 7.31 -17.17 34.08
N GLY A 4 6.67 -17.12 32.90
CA GLY A 4 5.87 -16.00 32.38
C GLY A 4 6.49 -14.61 32.25
N ARG A 5 7.19 -14.34 31.15
CA ARG A 5 7.28 -12.97 30.62
C ARG A 5 5.91 -12.59 30.07
N THR A 6 5.21 -11.69 30.76
CA THR A 6 3.97 -11.09 30.26
C THR A 6 4.33 -10.17 29.10
N GLU A 7 4.13 -10.64 27.87
CA GLU A 7 4.19 -9.79 26.69
C GLU A 7 3.05 -8.78 26.78
N ARG A 8 3.41 -7.51 26.98
CA ARG A 8 2.46 -6.39 26.97
C ARG A 8 1.86 -6.31 25.57
N ILE A 9 0.66 -6.84 25.38
CA ILE A 9 -0.19 -6.56 24.23
C ILE A 9 -0.34 -5.03 24.19
N ARG A 10 0.32 -4.40 23.21
CA ARG A 10 0.35 -2.95 23.05
C ARG A 10 -1.07 -2.53 22.63
N ASN A 11 -1.80 -1.95 23.59
CA ASN A 11 -3.17 -1.47 23.46
C ASN A 11 -3.32 -0.55 22.22
N GLU A 12 -3.97 -1.04 21.16
CA GLU A 12 -4.23 -0.34 19.89
C GLU A 12 -5.29 0.79 20.00
N LYS A 13 -5.64 1.22 21.22
CA LYS A 13 -6.76 2.14 21.48
C LYS A 13 -6.50 3.63 21.21
N ASN A 14 -5.32 4.04 20.75
CA ASN A 14 -4.99 5.46 20.54
C ASN A 14 -4.36 5.74 19.17
N ALA A 15 -4.83 5.09 18.11
CA ALA A 15 -4.60 5.64 16.78
C ALA A 15 -5.57 6.82 16.58
N GLU A 16 -5.17 8.02 17.01
CA GLU A 16 -5.87 9.23 16.59
C GLU A 16 -5.81 9.30 15.06
N VAL A 17 -6.96 9.08 14.42
CA VAL A 17 -7.11 9.26 12.98
C VAL A 17 -7.03 10.76 12.72
N LYS A 18 -5.83 11.25 12.44
CA LYS A 18 -5.62 12.68 12.18
C LYS A 18 -6.41 13.16 10.98
N GLN A 19 -6.48 12.35 9.93
CA GLN A 19 -7.17 12.65 8.67
C GLN A 19 -7.61 11.36 7.99
N ALA A 20 -8.81 11.36 7.41
CA ALA A 20 -9.36 10.26 6.63
C ALA A 20 -9.66 10.74 5.21
N TYR A 21 -9.12 10.04 4.21
CA TYR A 21 -9.29 10.37 2.80
C TYR A 21 -10.16 9.33 2.12
N ARG A 22 -11.08 9.79 1.28
CA ARG A 22 -11.80 8.92 0.35
C ARG A 22 -10.96 8.75 -0.91
N VAL A 23 -10.69 7.51 -1.26
CA VAL A 23 -10.00 7.14 -2.50
C VAL A 23 -11.02 6.51 -3.44
N ASP A 24 -11.05 6.97 -4.69
CA ASP A 24 -11.77 6.25 -5.74
C ASP A 24 -10.99 4.99 -6.11
N LEU A 25 -11.42 3.86 -5.54
CA LEU A 25 -10.76 2.57 -5.72
C LEU A 25 -10.95 1.98 -7.11
N ALA A 26 -12.00 2.36 -7.84
CA ALA A 26 -12.18 1.89 -9.22
C ALA A 26 -11.13 2.55 -10.12
N SER A 27 -10.96 3.86 -9.98
CA SER A 27 -9.93 4.63 -10.68
C SER A 27 -8.52 4.16 -10.29
N LEU A 28 -8.26 3.95 -9.00
CA LEU A 28 -6.96 3.47 -8.54
C LEU A 28 -6.61 2.09 -9.11
N ARG A 29 -7.55 1.14 -9.13
CA ARG A 29 -7.33 -0.18 -9.75
C ARG A 29 -7.08 -0.07 -11.24
N HIS A 30 -7.84 0.78 -11.93
CA HIS A 30 -7.66 0.97 -13.36
C HIS A 30 -6.26 1.52 -13.68
N LEU A 31 -5.74 2.44 -12.87
CA LEU A 31 -4.36 2.93 -12.99
C LEU A 31 -3.34 1.83 -12.74
N LEU A 32 -3.55 1.02 -11.69
CA LEU A 32 -2.58 0.02 -11.23
C LEU A 32 -2.64 -1.32 -11.97
N LYS A 33 -3.59 -1.53 -12.88
CA LYS A 33 -3.73 -2.79 -13.64
C LYS A 33 -2.49 -3.10 -14.51
N ASP A 34 -1.80 -2.06 -14.93
CA ASP A 34 -0.61 -2.13 -15.79
C ASP A 34 0.70 -2.07 -14.96
N ALA A 35 0.60 -2.06 -13.62
CA ALA A 35 1.77 -2.08 -12.77
C ALA A 35 2.47 -3.44 -12.87
N VAL A 36 3.75 -3.40 -13.21
CA VAL A 36 4.61 -4.57 -13.32
C VAL A 36 5.57 -4.65 -12.14
N GLU A 37 6.14 -5.83 -11.90
CA GLU A 37 7.22 -5.98 -10.93
C GLU A 37 8.44 -5.16 -11.35
N ALA A 38 9.19 -4.65 -10.37
CA ALA A 38 10.39 -3.86 -10.63
C ALA A 38 11.48 -4.71 -11.32
N GLY A 39 12.20 -4.11 -12.27
CA GLY A 39 13.21 -4.80 -13.07
C GLY A 39 13.85 -3.85 -14.08
N LYS A 40 14.86 -4.33 -14.81
CA LYS A 40 15.71 -3.50 -15.68
C LYS A 40 14.95 -2.67 -16.73
N GLU A 41 13.84 -3.21 -17.25
CA GLU A 41 13.00 -2.56 -18.28
C GLU A 41 11.58 -2.26 -17.75
N ALA A 42 11.36 -2.40 -16.44
CA ALA A 42 10.07 -2.19 -15.83
C ALA A 42 9.71 -0.70 -15.83
N LYS A 43 8.52 -0.36 -16.34
CA LYS A 43 8.00 1.00 -16.29
C LYS A 43 7.06 1.13 -15.09
N PRO A 44 7.31 2.07 -14.16
CA PRO A 44 6.40 2.28 -13.05
C PRO A 44 5.08 2.88 -13.52
N VAL A 45 4.01 2.59 -12.77
CA VAL A 45 2.78 3.39 -12.82
C VAL A 45 2.98 4.59 -11.91
N ILE A 46 2.74 5.80 -12.43
CA ILE A 46 2.83 7.01 -11.61
C ILE A 46 1.46 7.34 -11.03
N ILE A 47 1.38 7.46 -9.72
CA ILE A 47 0.16 7.90 -9.01
C ILE A 47 0.41 9.18 -8.21
N SER A 48 -0.66 9.92 -7.96
CA SER A 48 -0.68 11.04 -7.02
C SER A 48 -1.34 10.60 -5.72
N MET A 49 -0.70 10.90 -4.60
CA MET A 49 -1.18 10.56 -3.26
C MET A 49 -1.13 11.77 -2.34
N LEU A 50 -2.15 11.92 -1.49
CA LEU A 50 -2.13 12.87 -0.39
C LEU A 50 -1.35 12.25 0.78
N THR A 51 -0.40 12.99 1.32
CA THR A 51 0.31 12.62 2.54
C THR A 51 -0.56 12.89 3.77
N ALA A 52 -0.16 12.36 4.92
CA ALA A 52 -0.80 12.67 6.20
C ALA A 52 -0.71 14.16 6.58
N GLU A 53 0.19 14.92 5.92
CA GLU A 53 0.34 16.37 6.05
C GLU A 53 -0.56 17.15 5.07
N GLY A 54 -1.33 16.47 4.22
CA GLY A 54 -2.20 17.07 3.21
C GLY A 54 -1.46 17.54 1.94
N LYS A 55 -0.20 17.15 1.75
CA LYS A 55 0.56 17.48 0.53
C LYS A 55 0.31 16.42 -0.54
N ILE A 56 0.25 16.84 -1.81
CA ILE A 56 0.21 15.90 -2.93
C ILE A 56 1.64 15.49 -3.27
N GLU A 57 1.90 14.19 -3.26
CA GLU A 57 3.15 13.59 -3.70
C GLU A 57 2.91 12.67 -4.90
N ARG A 58 3.91 12.57 -5.78
CA ARG A 58 3.92 11.64 -6.90
C ARG A 58 4.84 10.48 -6.60
N VAL A 59 4.36 9.28 -6.90
CA VAL A 59 5.01 8.04 -6.53
C VAL A 59 5.13 7.14 -7.76
N GLU A 60 6.31 6.57 -7.97
CA GLU A 60 6.52 5.49 -8.92
C GLU A 60 6.10 4.19 -8.27
N VAL A 61 5.12 3.49 -8.84
CA VAL A 61 4.52 2.29 -8.26
C VAL A 61 4.78 1.07 -9.12
N TYR A 62 5.19 -0.01 -8.46
CA TYR A 62 5.40 -1.33 -9.02
C TYR A 62 4.50 -2.36 -8.33
N SER A 63 4.22 -3.44 -9.05
CA SER A 63 3.61 -4.63 -8.45
C SER A 63 4.59 -5.30 -7.49
N ASN A 64 4.09 -5.79 -6.36
CA ASN A 64 4.84 -6.57 -5.39
C ASN A 64 3.96 -7.76 -4.93
N PRO A 65 3.75 -8.75 -5.82
CA PRO A 65 2.84 -9.85 -5.54
C PRO A 65 3.35 -10.69 -4.38
N VAL A 66 2.48 -10.91 -3.39
CA VAL A 66 2.77 -11.74 -2.19
C VAL A 66 1.97 -13.04 -2.16
N MET A 67 1.16 -13.29 -3.20
CA MET A 67 0.24 -14.41 -3.32
C MET A 67 0.28 -14.95 -4.75
N ASP A 68 -0.25 -16.15 -4.94
CA ASP A 68 -0.43 -16.75 -6.27
C ASP A 68 -1.36 -15.91 -7.17
N LYS A 69 -1.04 -15.89 -8.47
CA LYS A 69 -1.77 -15.10 -9.49
C LYS A 69 -3.25 -15.46 -9.56
N TYR A 70 -3.60 -16.74 -9.49
CA TYR A 70 -5.01 -17.18 -9.56
C TYR A 70 -5.82 -16.65 -8.38
N LEU A 71 -5.24 -16.69 -7.17
CA LEU A 71 -5.88 -16.16 -5.97
C LEU A 71 -6.01 -14.62 -6.03
N ALA A 72 -4.97 -13.94 -6.50
CA ALA A 72 -4.99 -12.49 -6.68
C ALA A 72 -6.08 -12.05 -7.66
N GLU A 73 -6.19 -12.70 -8.81
CA GLU A 73 -7.21 -12.40 -9.82
C GLU A 73 -8.61 -12.72 -9.32
N ARG A 74 -8.83 -13.92 -8.75
CA ARG A 74 -10.14 -14.35 -8.22
C ARG A 74 -10.68 -13.37 -7.17
N HIS A 75 -9.82 -12.85 -6.31
CA HIS A 75 -10.21 -11.98 -5.20
C HIS A 75 -9.92 -10.48 -5.43
N GLN A 76 -9.46 -10.11 -6.63
CA GLN A 76 -9.08 -8.74 -7.00
C GLN A 76 -8.11 -8.11 -5.98
N LEU A 77 -7.14 -8.92 -5.53
CA LEU A 77 -6.10 -8.51 -4.60
C LEU A 77 -4.93 -7.95 -5.40
N GLY A 78 -4.43 -6.80 -4.96
CA GLY A 78 -3.22 -6.20 -5.50
C GLY A 78 -2.31 -5.78 -4.37
N SER A 79 -1.01 -6.05 -4.50
CA SER A 79 0.01 -5.59 -3.57
C SER A 79 1.03 -4.79 -4.35
N TYR A 80 1.36 -3.62 -3.81
CA TYR A 80 2.12 -2.60 -4.51
C TYR A 80 3.16 -1.98 -3.60
N VAL A 81 4.23 -1.53 -4.22
CA VAL A 81 5.29 -0.75 -3.58
C VAL A 81 5.55 0.48 -4.41
N GLY A 82 5.90 1.58 -3.77
CA GLY A 82 6.29 2.78 -4.50
C GLY A 82 7.28 3.65 -3.76
N ALA A 83 7.99 4.45 -4.55
CA ALA A 83 8.95 5.44 -4.07
C ALA A 83 8.60 6.82 -4.62
N GLY A 84 8.82 7.86 -3.81
CA GLY A 84 8.59 9.24 -4.23
C GLY A 84 9.49 9.62 -5.41
N ILE A 85 8.92 10.25 -6.44
CA ILE A 85 9.69 10.73 -7.60
C ILE A 85 10.70 11.81 -7.18
N ASN A 86 10.28 12.72 -6.30
CA ASN A 86 11.11 13.83 -5.85
C ASN A 86 12.00 13.45 -4.65
N ASP A 87 11.63 12.40 -3.92
CA ASP A 87 12.35 11.91 -2.75
C ASP A 87 12.22 10.38 -2.68
N PRO A 88 13.17 9.64 -3.25
CA PRO A 88 13.16 8.19 -3.27
C PRO A 88 13.26 7.55 -1.87
N SER A 89 13.64 8.32 -0.84
CA SER A 89 13.65 7.84 0.55
C SER A 89 12.24 7.68 1.12
N LYS A 90 11.24 8.34 0.52
CA LYS A 90 9.83 8.19 0.85
C LYS A 90 9.27 6.97 0.16
N TYR A 91 9.10 5.91 0.95
CA TYR A 91 8.61 4.63 0.49
C TYR A 91 7.19 4.36 0.98
N ILE A 92 6.37 3.78 0.12
CA ILE A 92 5.04 3.28 0.46
C ILE A 92 4.92 1.81 0.08
N ARG A 93 4.19 1.08 0.91
CA ARG A 93 3.71 -0.25 0.58
C ARG A 93 2.24 -0.34 0.93
N PHE A 94 1.45 -0.84 0.00
CA PHE A 94 0.02 -0.95 0.20
C PHE A 94 -0.58 -2.14 -0.53
N SER A 95 -1.72 -2.60 -0.01
CA SER A 95 -2.52 -3.64 -0.64
C SER A 95 -3.94 -3.15 -0.83
N ILE A 96 -4.52 -3.46 -1.98
CA ILE A 96 -5.94 -3.22 -2.26
C ILE A 96 -6.67 -4.54 -2.03
N LEU A 97 -7.62 -4.53 -1.09
CA LEU A 97 -8.41 -5.69 -0.68
C LEU A 97 -9.88 -5.47 -1.01
N ASN A 98 -10.53 -6.45 -1.64
CA ASN A 98 -11.95 -6.44 -2.03
C ASN A 98 -12.42 -5.07 -2.58
N ARG A 99 -13.71 -4.74 -2.62
CA ARG A 99 -14.16 -3.50 -3.30
C ARG A 99 -13.86 -2.21 -2.53
N ASN A 100 -13.63 -2.25 -1.21
CA ASN A 100 -13.74 -1.03 -0.39
C ASN A 100 -12.51 -0.68 0.45
N ASN A 101 -11.46 -1.50 0.48
CA ASN A 101 -10.37 -1.34 1.46
C ASN A 101 -8.98 -1.22 0.82
N VAL A 102 -8.16 -0.34 1.38
CA VAL A 102 -6.71 -0.25 1.14
C VAL A 102 -6.01 -0.37 2.48
N ILE A 103 -4.98 -1.20 2.54
CA ILE A 103 -4.11 -1.32 3.71
C ILE A 103 -2.79 -0.68 3.36
N LEU A 104 -2.36 0.28 4.18
CA LEU A 104 -0.98 0.78 4.17
C LEU A 104 -0.17 -0.06 5.15
N SER A 105 0.97 -0.58 4.71
CA SER A 105 1.93 -1.29 5.57
C SER A 105 3.19 -0.45 5.75
N LYS A 106 3.75 -0.46 6.97
CA LYS A 106 5.06 0.10 7.26
C LYS A 106 6.18 -0.70 6.61
#